data_AF-R5B6Y7-F1
#
_entry.id   AF-R5B6Y7-F1
#
_cell.length_a   1.000
_cell.length_b   1.000
_cell.length_c   1.000
_cell.angle_alpha   90.00
_cell.angle_beta   90.00
_cell.angle_gamma   90.00
#
_symmetry.space_group_name_H-M   'P 1'
#
loop_
_entity.id
_entity.type
_entity.pdbx_description
1 polymer ?
#
loop_
_entity_poly.entity_id
_entity_poly.type
_entity_poly.pdbx_seq_one_letter_code
_entity_poly.pdbx_strand_id
1 'polypeptide(L)'
;MKIFTLIITATVGIMASTVAASASPRFKHAPKSAVTVQAADTKTKHFKRALRQADAEPSLWRHQHEEAYMWEEEWMPIGSYAITYTSSGLVAAEKSSEPDVDGYTLTAYLYNENDMKVSELTTTSEDGITETNSQKKEYAYDSRVTNFLTSVHEWMWQSDAWAQLGNNYHHTVTRNADGNIVKVVRAILFDGVFDPSMEMNLEYGADGKINKISTKVLSYDYDAGSYVWLDGVSYTDIVWDCTDGQVVDCEFEDLTSGNNRIASAHYVNNESGAEYDADITITYSGQSYKMVLDGIVQGYENTTQTVEVAYTDANGSYTLTDIFETVEGEDVYSEKYTDVYEFDPFGYTTLEEFRYQADGMEETVEGRTEGTLTYDDTYGYPLTYTTSTQEYDEESDTESMVPNMRYEFSDYADLLSGIEGIATDTNADSQPEYYNLQGIKMAADALTPGLYIVRKGNISALQIMR
;
A
#
# COMPACT_ATOMS: atom_id res chain seq x y z
N MET A 1 30.13 -10.17 -22.72
CA MET A 1 30.99 -8.96 -22.77
C MET A 1 30.07 -7.80 -22.41
N LYS A 2 30.52 -6.97 -21.46
CA LYS A 2 29.75 -6.03 -20.64
C LYS A 2 28.83 -5.08 -21.41
N ILE A 3 27.57 -4.98 -20.96
CA ILE A 3 26.74 -3.76 -20.84
C ILE A 3 25.82 -4.08 -19.64
N PHE A 4 26.23 -3.88 -18.38
CA PHE A 4 25.94 -2.69 -17.58
C PHE A 4 24.63 -2.00 -17.99
N THR A 5 23.50 -2.58 -17.60
CA THR A 5 22.30 -1.78 -17.36
C THR A 5 22.60 -0.94 -16.13
N LEU A 6 22.79 0.36 -16.37
CA LEU A 6 23.03 1.36 -15.37
C LEU A 6 21.86 1.32 -14.39
N ILE A 7 22.14 0.84 -13.18
CA ILE A 7 21.29 1.10 -12.02
C ILE A 7 21.25 2.62 -11.93
N ILE A 8 20.11 3.22 -12.30
CA ILE A 8 19.82 4.60 -11.91
C ILE A 8 19.69 4.51 -10.40
N THR A 9 20.80 4.84 -9.75
CA THR A 9 20.85 5.17 -8.34
C THR A 9 19.96 6.39 -8.20
N ALA A 10 18.65 6.16 -8.02
CA ALA A 10 17.78 7.16 -7.44
C ALA A 10 18.32 7.34 -6.03
N THR A 11 19.14 8.38 -5.88
CA THR A 11 19.52 8.92 -4.60
C THR A 11 18.22 9.09 -3.84
N VAL A 12 17.94 8.18 -2.90
CA VAL A 12 17.08 8.52 -1.79
C VAL A 12 17.80 9.68 -1.16
N GLY A 13 17.34 10.89 -1.46
CA GLY A 13 17.62 12.06 -0.67
C GLY A 13 17.05 11.76 0.70
N ILE A 14 17.83 11.03 1.52
CA ILE A 14 17.89 11.33 2.93
C ILE A 14 18.32 12.78 2.91
N MET A 15 17.35 13.69 2.93
CA MET A 15 17.61 15.07 3.28
C MET A 15 18.12 15.00 4.71
N ALA A 16 19.44 14.85 4.84
CA ALA A 16 20.13 15.45 5.95
C ALA A 16 19.94 16.95 5.72
N SER A 17 18.79 17.47 6.15
CA SER A 17 18.64 18.90 6.36
C SER A 17 19.73 19.25 7.36
N THR A 18 20.82 19.83 6.88
CA THR A 18 21.73 20.57 7.75
C THR A 18 21.04 21.88 8.10
N VAL A 19 19.98 21.76 8.90
CA VAL A 19 19.34 22.92 9.54
C VAL A 19 20.36 23.55 10.48
N ALA A 20 20.40 24.87 10.46
CA ALA A 20 21.23 25.67 11.34
C ALA A 20 20.97 25.30 12.81
N ALA A 21 21.91 24.59 13.44
CA ALA A 21 21.94 24.29 14.88
C ALA A 21 20.57 24.00 15.54
N SER A 22 19.70 23.22 14.88
CA SER A 22 18.52 22.65 15.54
C SER A 22 18.99 21.48 16.41
N ALA A 23 18.40 21.32 17.60
CA ALA A 23 18.69 20.17 18.45
C ALA A 23 18.36 18.89 17.68
N SER A 24 19.31 17.96 17.59
CA SER A 24 19.06 16.66 16.96
C SER A 24 17.93 15.95 17.70
N PRO A 25 16.93 15.39 16.98
CA PRO A 25 15.79 14.74 17.60
C PRO A 25 16.26 13.58 18.47
N ARG A 26 15.66 13.48 19.67
CA ARG A 26 15.95 12.45 20.66
C ARG A 26 15.16 11.18 20.37
N PHE A 27 13.90 11.33 20.00
CA PHE A 27 13.03 10.21 19.69
C PHE A 27 13.08 9.89 18.20
N LYS A 28 13.00 8.60 17.88
CA LYS A 28 12.82 8.17 16.50
C LYS A 28 11.38 8.42 16.11
N HIS A 29 11.21 9.34 15.18
CA HIS A 29 9.97 9.51 14.45
C HIS A 29 10.29 9.30 12.97
N ALA A 30 9.66 8.30 12.37
CA ALA A 30 9.62 8.19 10.93
C ALA A 30 8.29 8.80 10.51
N PRO A 31 8.27 9.96 9.82
CA PRO A 31 7.04 10.50 9.29
C PRO A 31 6.34 9.40 8.52
N LYS A 32 5.05 9.21 8.79
CA LYS A 32 4.30 8.15 8.12
C LYS A 32 3.99 8.63 6.72
N SER A 33 4.96 8.60 5.79
CA SER A 33 4.73 9.00 4.39
C SER A 33 3.37 8.45 3.95
N ALA A 34 2.51 9.30 3.38
CA ALA A 34 1.27 8.82 2.78
C ALA A 34 1.65 7.86 1.64
N VAL A 35 1.77 6.58 1.98
CA VAL A 35 2.42 5.57 1.15
C VAL A 35 3.90 5.89 0.93
N THR A 36 4.79 5.04 1.43
CA THR A 36 6.16 4.96 0.91
C THR A 36 6.10 4.63 -0.59
N VAL A 37 6.14 5.65 -1.44
CA VAL A 37 6.64 5.54 -2.81
C VAL A 37 8.15 5.40 -2.67
N GLN A 38 8.59 4.19 -2.33
CA GLN A 38 9.95 3.80 -2.65
C GLN A 38 10.08 3.90 -4.17
N ALA A 39 10.95 4.80 -4.63
CA ALA A 39 11.36 4.98 -6.02
C ALA A 39 12.10 3.76 -6.62
N ALA A 40 11.72 2.54 -6.22
CA ALA A 40 12.13 1.27 -6.81
C ALA A 40 10.96 0.55 -7.52
N ASP A 41 9.75 1.13 -7.50
CA ASP A 41 8.66 0.74 -8.37
C ASP A 41 7.99 2.03 -8.86
N THR A 42 8.33 2.49 -10.07
CA THR A 42 7.56 3.43 -10.90
C THR A 42 6.21 2.83 -11.35
N LYS A 43 5.70 1.84 -10.61
CA LYS A 43 4.33 1.33 -10.71
C LYS A 43 3.48 2.20 -9.80
N THR A 44 2.68 3.06 -10.41
CA THR A 44 1.57 3.79 -9.81
C THR A 44 0.81 2.86 -8.86
N LYS A 45 1.13 2.91 -7.56
CA LYS A 45 0.27 2.30 -6.54
C LYS A 45 -0.98 3.16 -6.53
N HIS A 46 -2.00 2.75 -7.28
CA HIS A 46 -3.33 3.35 -7.18
C HIS A 46 -3.69 3.46 -5.69
N PHE A 47 -3.88 4.70 -5.25
CA PHE A 47 -4.23 5.05 -3.89
C PHE A 47 -5.34 4.11 -3.40
N LYS A 48 -5.19 3.56 -2.19
CA LYS A 48 -6.29 2.89 -1.49
C LYS A 48 -7.37 3.96 -1.30
N ARG A 49 -8.33 3.97 -2.22
CA ARG A 49 -9.43 4.94 -2.24
C ARG A 49 -10.18 4.86 -0.93
N ALA A 50 -10.34 5.99 -0.24
CA ALA A 50 -11.27 6.09 0.87
C ALA A 50 -12.66 5.63 0.40
N LEU A 51 -13.32 4.81 1.23
CA LEU A 51 -14.68 4.33 0.99
C LEU A 51 -15.62 5.54 0.88
N ARG A 52 -15.93 5.95 -0.35
CA ARG A 52 -16.95 6.97 -0.62
C ARG A 52 -18.28 6.44 -0.05
N GLN A 53 -18.88 7.16 0.90
CA GLN A 53 -20.25 6.87 1.31
C GLN A 53 -21.17 7.04 0.10
N ALA A 54 -21.97 6.00 -0.14
CA ALA A 54 -22.86 5.89 -1.28
C ALA A 54 -24.03 6.86 -1.14
N ASP A 55 -24.09 7.85 -2.02
CA ASP A 55 -25.35 8.51 -2.39
C ASP A 55 -25.31 8.90 -3.88
N ALA A 56 -26.35 8.44 -4.60
CA ALA A 56 -26.62 8.48 -6.05
C ALA A 56 -25.57 7.77 -6.93
N GLU A 57 -25.98 6.75 -7.70
CA GLU A 57 -25.08 6.02 -8.63
C GLU A 57 -24.37 7.00 -9.56
N PRO A 58 -23.10 7.34 -9.29
CA PRO A 58 -22.38 8.30 -10.12
C PRO A 58 -21.78 7.51 -11.27
N SER A 59 -21.80 8.09 -12.46
CA SER A 59 -20.91 7.70 -13.55
C SER A 59 -19.49 7.41 -13.03
N LEU A 60 -18.91 6.30 -13.48
CA LEU A 60 -17.57 5.88 -13.05
C LEU A 60 -16.57 6.27 -14.13
N TRP A 61 -16.25 7.56 -14.15
CA TRP A 61 -15.27 8.12 -15.07
C TRP A 61 -13.85 7.67 -14.71
N ARG A 62 -13.15 7.09 -15.69
CA ARG A 62 -11.75 6.67 -15.59
C ARG A 62 -10.99 7.12 -16.84
N HIS A 63 -9.83 7.76 -16.66
CA HIS A 63 -8.94 8.07 -17.78
C HIS A 63 -8.37 6.78 -18.34
N GLN A 64 -8.27 6.67 -19.66
CA GLN A 64 -7.61 5.55 -20.33
C GLN A 64 -6.19 5.90 -20.78
N HIS A 65 -5.80 7.17 -20.59
CA HIS A 65 -4.48 7.66 -20.96
C HIS A 65 -3.95 8.64 -19.92
N GLU A 66 -2.66 8.52 -19.60
CA GLU A 66 -1.92 9.39 -18.68
C GLU A 66 -0.54 9.71 -19.26
N GLU A 67 -0.16 10.98 -19.23
CA GLU A 67 1.20 11.44 -19.52
C GLU A 67 1.84 11.97 -18.24
N ALA A 68 3.04 11.50 -17.92
CA ALA A 68 3.81 11.90 -16.75
C ALA A 68 5.01 12.76 -17.15
N TYR A 69 5.25 13.80 -16.37
CA TYR A 69 6.32 14.76 -16.54
C TYR A 69 7.06 14.98 -15.21
N MET A 70 8.36 15.22 -15.29
CA MET A 70 9.17 15.72 -14.18
C MET A 70 9.68 17.12 -14.47
N TRP A 71 9.91 17.90 -13.42
CA TRP A 71 10.46 19.24 -13.55
C TRP A 71 12.00 19.23 -13.54
N GLU A 72 12.61 19.73 -14.62
CA GLU A 72 14.06 19.97 -14.75
C GLU A 72 14.30 21.34 -15.38
N GLU A 73 13.96 22.42 -14.66
CA GLU A 73 13.86 23.81 -15.19
C GLU A 73 12.76 24.02 -16.25
N GLU A 74 12.33 22.94 -16.91
CA GLU A 74 11.15 22.80 -17.75
C GLU A 74 10.48 21.44 -17.50
N TRP A 75 9.24 21.27 -17.99
CA TRP A 75 8.53 19.99 -17.87
C TRP A 75 9.06 18.99 -18.90
N MET A 76 9.74 17.95 -18.42
CA MET A 76 10.30 16.88 -19.23
C MET A 76 9.37 15.67 -19.19
N PRO A 77 8.92 15.13 -20.34
CA PRO A 77 8.13 13.90 -20.35
C PRO A 77 9.00 12.75 -19.84
N ILE A 78 8.42 11.89 -19.01
CA ILE A 78 9.11 10.72 -18.44
C ILE A 78 8.38 9.41 -18.69
N GLY A 79 7.12 9.46 -19.09
CA GLY A 79 6.36 8.25 -19.39
C GLY A 79 4.95 8.54 -19.88
N SER A 80 4.43 7.57 -20.62
CA SER A 80 3.05 7.54 -21.12
C SER A 80 2.42 6.21 -20.74
N TYR A 81 1.14 6.25 -20.34
CA TYR A 81 0.42 5.10 -19.82
C TYR A 81 -0.94 4.97 -20.51
N ALA A 82 -1.19 3.80 -21.10
CA ALA A 82 -2.50 3.42 -21.61
C ALA A 82 -3.14 2.38 -20.68
N ILE A 83 -4.34 2.69 -20.18
CA ILE A 83 -4.99 1.94 -19.10
C ILE A 83 -6.34 1.43 -19.56
N THR A 84 -6.58 0.14 -19.32
CA THR A 84 -7.88 -0.51 -19.52
C THR A 84 -8.45 -0.93 -18.17
N TYR A 85 -9.77 -0.96 -18.06
CA TYR A 85 -10.46 -1.27 -16.81
C TYR A 85 -11.42 -2.44 -16.98
N THR A 86 -11.63 -3.15 -15.88
CA THR A 86 -12.74 -4.07 -15.66
C THR A 86 -14.06 -3.29 -15.58
N SER A 87 -15.20 -3.98 -15.65
CA SER A 87 -16.52 -3.36 -15.50
C SER A 87 -16.77 -2.77 -14.11
N SER A 88 -16.05 -3.22 -13.07
CA SER A 88 -16.08 -2.63 -11.73
C SER A 88 -15.12 -1.44 -11.57
N GLY A 89 -14.38 -1.10 -12.63
CA GLY A 89 -13.45 0.03 -12.64
C GLY A 89 -12.13 -0.20 -11.93
N LEU A 90 -11.72 -1.46 -11.79
CA LEU A 90 -10.35 -1.88 -11.46
C LEU A 90 -9.50 -1.93 -12.74
N VAL A 91 -8.20 -1.65 -12.66
CA VAL A 91 -7.30 -1.72 -13.82
C VAL A 91 -7.17 -3.17 -14.31
N ALA A 92 -7.56 -3.43 -15.54
CA ALA A 92 -7.43 -4.73 -16.20
C ALA A 92 -6.06 -4.90 -16.86
N ALA A 93 -5.54 -3.84 -17.46
CA ALA A 93 -4.18 -3.80 -17.99
C ALA A 93 -3.66 -2.37 -18.08
N GLU A 94 -2.35 -2.23 -17.94
CA GLU A 94 -1.60 -0.98 -18.08
C GLU A 94 -0.44 -1.22 -19.04
N LYS A 95 -0.31 -0.37 -20.06
CA LYS A 95 0.84 -0.31 -20.95
C LYS A 95 1.60 0.98 -20.66
N SER A 96 2.83 0.87 -20.19
CA SER A 96 3.73 2.00 -19.97
C SER A 96 4.82 2.07 -21.04
N SER A 97 5.18 3.28 -21.44
CA SER A 97 6.22 3.54 -22.44
C SER A 97 7.07 4.73 -22.02
N GLU A 98 8.37 4.67 -22.26
CA GLU A 98 9.28 5.78 -22.04
C GLU A 98 9.30 6.70 -23.27
N PRO A 99 9.53 8.02 -23.09
CA PRO A 99 9.65 8.93 -24.21
C PRO A 99 10.81 8.52 -25.12
N ASP A 100 10.62 8.71 -26.43
CA ASP A 100 11.62 8.44 -27.47
C ASP A 100 12.13 6.97 -27.56
N VAL A 101 11.43 6.03 -26.94
CA VAL A 101 11.70 4.59 -27.00
C VAL A 101 10.50 3.87 -27.65
N ASP A 102 10.76 3.03 -28.66
CA ASP A 102 9.69 2.27 -29.35
C ASP A 102 9.09 1.15 -28.46
N GLY A 103 9.85 0.71 -27.47
CA GLY A 103 9.48 -0.36 -26.55
C GLY A 103 8.44 0.05 -25.50
N TYR A 104 7.86 -0.96 -24.84
CA TYR A 104 6.91 -0.77 -23.76
C TYR A 104 6.91 -1.94 -22.76
N THR A 105 6.34 -1.69 -21.59
CA THR A 105 5.96 -2.72 -20.62
C THR A 105 4.44 -2.82 -20.58
N LEU A 106 3.90 -4.02 -20.69
CA LEU A 106 2.47 -4.29 -20.53
C LEU A 106 2.27 -5.16 -19.29
N THR A 107 1.43 -4.71 -18.36
CA THR A 107 1.03 -5.50 -17.20
C THR A 107 -0.47 -5.74 -17.22
N ALA A 108 -0.89 -7.01 -17.18
CA ALA A 108 -2.28 -7.42 -17.12
C ALA A 108 -2.63 -7.99 -15.74
N TYR A 109 -3.84 -7.71 -15.26
CA TYR A 109 -4.32 -8.09 -13.94
C TYR A 109 -5.60 -8.93 -14.02
N LEU A 110 -5.73 -9.87 -13.08
CA LEU A 110 -6.96 -10.63 -12.86
C LEU A 110 -7.41 -10.47 -11.41
N TYR A 111 -8.73 -10.51 -11.20
CA TYR A 111 -9.37 -10.32 -9.90
C TYR A 111 -10.31 -11.47 -9.58
N ASN A 112 -10.53 -11.74 -8.29
CA ASN A 112 -11.55 -12.66 -7.82
C ASN A 112 -12.89 -11.94 -7.59
N GLU A 113 -13.88 -12.68 -7.06
CA GLU A 113 -15.23 -12.18 -6.76
C GLU A 113 -15.30 -11.09 -5.68
N ASN A 114 -14.22 -10.91 -4.90
CA ASN A 114 -14.10 -9.86 -3.89
C ASN A 114 -13.28 -8.67 -4.40
N ASP A 115 -13.10 -8.54 -5.73
CA ASP A 115 -12.29 -7.50 -6.37
C ASP A 115 -10.81 -7.51 -5.92
N MET A 116 -10.31 -8.65 -5.42
CA MET A 116 -8.92 -8.81 -5.00
C MET A 116 -8.07 -9.40 -6.13
N LYS A 117 -6.90 -8.82 -6.38
CA LYS A 117 -5.98 -9.23 -7.45
C LYS A 117 -5.49 -10.67 -7.24
N VAL A 118 -5.76 -11.58 -8.17
CA VAL A 118 -5.30 -12.99 -8.12
C VAL A 118 -4.13 -13.29 -9.04
N SER A 119 -3.88 -12.45 -10.05
CA SER A 119 -2.74 -12.61 -10.94
C SER A 119 -2.26 -11.28 -11.52
N GLU A 120 -0.94 -11.23 -11.80
CA GLU A 120 -0.26 -10.18 -12.56
C GLU A 120 0.63 -10.87 -13.61
N LEU A 121 0.56 -10.44 -14.86
CA LEU A 121 1.48 -10.87 -15.92
C LEU A 121 2.07 -9.64 -16.58
N THR A 122 3.39 -9.54 -16.55
CA THR A 122 4.15 -8.48 -17.21
C THR A 122 4.89 -9.03 -18.42
N THR A 123 4.68 -8.39 -19.56
CA THR A 123 5.45 -8.58 -20.79
C THR A 123 6.17 -7.29 -21.16
N THR A 124 7.27 -7.43 -21.90
CA THR A 124 8.06 -6.31 -22.42
C THR A 124 8.22 -6.44 -23.92
N SER A 125 8.21 -5.32 -24.61
CA SER A 125 8.50 -5.22 -26.04
C SER A 125 9.64 -4.22 -26.22
N GLU A 126 10.69 -4.59 -26.94
CA GLU A 126 11.81 -3.67 -27.25
C GLU A 126 11.60 -2.92 -28.58
N ASP A 127 10.82 -3.52 -29.49
CA ASP A 127 10.58 -3.04 -30.86
C ASP A 127 9.16 -2.44 -31.05
N GLY A 128 8.39 -2.35 -29.96
CA GLY A 128 7.00 -1.89 -29.97
C GLY A 128 6.01 -2.87 -30.59
N ILE A 129 6.45 -4.08 -30.97
CA ILE A 129 5.65 -5.05 -31.73
C ILE A 129 5.65 -6.44 -31.05
N THR A 130 6.84 -6.94 -30.73
CA THR A 130 7.06 -8.30 -30.24
C THR A 130 7.09 -8.29 -28.71
N GLU A 131 6.08 -8.89 -28.09
CA GLU A 131 6.04 -9.07 -26.64
C GLU A 131 6.83 -10.31 -26.20
N THR A 132 7.56 -10.15 -25.11
CA THR A 132 8.29 -11.21 -24.42
C THR A 132 7.87 -11.24 -22.95
N ASN A 133 7.81 -12.44 -22.36
CA ASN A 133 7.52 -12.58 -20.94
C ASN A 133 8.62 -11.90 -20.11
N SER A 134 8.22 -11.25 -19.02
CA SER A 134 9.14 -10.63 -18.07
C SER A 134 8.91 -11.18 -16.65
N GLN A 135 7.69 -11.05 -16.14
CA GLN A 135 7.36 -11.40 -14.76
C GLN A 135 5.93 -11.93 -14.69
N LYS A 136 5.66 -12.84 -13.76
CA LYS A 136 4.28 -13.16 -13.35
C LYS A 136 4.16 -13.29 -11.85
N LYS A 137 3.00 -12.90 -11.31
CA LYS A 137 2.63 -13.09 -9.90
C LYS A 137 1.28 -13.79 -9.79
N GLU A 138 1.15 -14.61 -8.76
CA GLU A 138 -0.08 -15.28 -8.36
C GLU A 138 -0.31 -15.00 -6.87
N TYR A 139 -1.57 -14.70 -6.52
CA TYR A 139 -1.97 -14.29 -5.18
C TYR A 139 -3.08 -15.22 -4.67
N ALA A 140 -3.01 -15.59 -3.40
CA ALA A 140 -4.09 -16.26 -2.69
C ALA A 140 -4.45 -15.50 -1.42
N TYR A 141 -5.71 -15.62 -1.02
CA TYR A 141 -6.28 -14.90 0.11
C TYR A 141 -6.89 -15.87 1.14
N ASP A 142 -7.02 -15.41 2.37
CA ASP A 142 -7.76 -16.14 3.39
C ASP A 142 -9.26 -16.13 3.09
N SER A 143 -9.91 -17.27 3.31
CA SER A 143 -11.34 -17.46 2.97
C SER A 143 -12.32 -16.65 3.84
N ARG A 144 -11.89 -16.14 5.00
CA ARG A 144 -12.74 -15.36 5.92
C ARG A 144 -12.27 -13.90 6.00
N VAL A 145 -10.97 -13.69 6.10
CA VAL A 145 -10.33 -12.38 6.02
C VAL A 145 -9.93 -12.17 4.56
N THR A 146 -10.92 -11.87 3.72
CA THR A 146 -10.81 -11.95 2.25
C THR A 146 -9.78 -10.99 1.65
N ASN A 147 -9.32 -10.00 2.41
CA ASN A 147 -8.26 -9.07 2.04
C ASN A 147 -6.87 -9.45 2.57
N PHE A 148 -6.74 -10.52 3.37
CA PHE A 148 -5.45 -11.00 3.88
C PHE A 148 -4.80 -11.98 2.90
N LEU A 149 -3.61 -11.64 2.39
CA LEU A 149 -2.83 -12.50 1.51
C LEU A 149 -2.26 -13.70 2.28
N THR A 150 -2.61 -14.90 1.83
CA THR A 150 -2.06 -16.17 2.34
C THR A 150 -0.92 -16.69 1.50
N SER A 151 -0.79 -16.25 0.25
CA SER A 151 0.43 -16.51 -0.51
C SER A 151 0.65 -15.50 -1.61
N VAL A 152 1.92 -15.23 -1.87
CA VAL A 152 2.38 -14.62 -3.11
C VAL A 152 3.42 -15.54 -3.74
N HIS A 153 3.24 -15.81 -5.02
CA HIS A 153 4.24 -16.47 -5.83
C HIS A 153 4.65 -15.57 -6.97
N GLU A 154 5.96 -15.40 -7.14
CA GLU A 154 6.53 -14.53 -8.14
C GLU A 154 7.60 -15.25 -8.94
N TRP A 155 7.44 -15.22 -10.26
CA TRP A 155 8.36 -15.79 -11.23
C TRP A 155 8.90 -14.72 -12.15
N MET A 156 10.18 -14.82 -12.45
CA MET A 156 10.86 -14.04 -13.48
C MET A 156 11.11 -14.92 -14.70
N TRP A 157 10.96 -14.35 -15.89
CA TRP A 157 11.27 -15.02 -17.13
C TRP A 157 12.78 -14.94 -17.38
N GLN A 158 13.45 -16.09 -17.43
CA GLN A 158 14.89 -16.16 -17.69
C GLN A 158 15.20 -17.39 -18.56
N SER A 159 16.03 -17.21 -19.58
CA SER A 159 16.46 -18.30 -20.47
C SER A 159 15.28 -19.13 -21.01
N ASP A 160 14.23 -18.43 -21.47
CA ASP A 160 12.99 -19.03 -22.01
C ASP A 160 12.21 -19.92 -21.03
N ALA A 161 12.35 -19.69 -19.73
CA ALA A 161 11.63 -20.40 -18.69
C ALA A 161 11.24 -19.49 -17.51
N TRP A 162 10.17 -19.88 -16.80
CA TRP A 162 9.80 -19.25 -15.53
C TRP A 162 10.69 -19.76 -14.40
N ALA A 163 11.37 -18.84 -13.72
CA ALA A 163 12.15 -19.11 -12.52
C ALA A 163 11.53 -18.40 -11.31
N GLN A 164 11.27 -19.14 -10.22
CA GLN A 164 10.64 -18.60 -9.01
C GLN A 164 11.68 -17.86 -8.15
N LEU A 165 11.94 -16.61 -8.52
CA LEU A 165 13.06 -15.82 -8.00
C LEU A 165 12.64 -14.47 -7.39
N GLY A 166 11.34 -14.16 -7.41
CA GLY A 166 10.82 -12.91 -6.86
C GLY A 166 10.41 -13.02 -5.39
N ASN A 167 9.53 -12.11 -4.94
CA ASN A 167 9.00 -12.16 -3.59
C ASN A 167 8.00 -13.32 -3.44
N ASN A 168 8.42 -14.38 -2.75
CA ASN A 168 7.65 -15.61 -2.58
C ASN A 168 7.46 -15.90 -1.09
N TYR A 169 6.21 -15.93 -0.64
CA TYR A 169 5.89 -16.25 0.76
C TYR A 169 4.54 -16.94 0.91
N HIS A 170 4.39 -17.65 2.03
CA HIS A 170 3.17 -18.33 2.49
C HIS A 170 2.83 -17.89 3.91
N HIS A 171 1.56 -17.58 4.15
CA HIS A 171 1.00 -17.39 5.49
C HIS A 171 -0.01 -18.50 5.79
N THR A 172 0.24 -19.23 6.88
CA THR A 172 -0.69 -20.26 7.36
C THR A 172 -1.52 -19.70 8.50
N VAL A 173 -2.84 -19.63 8.33
CA VAL A 173 -3.80 -19.18 9.34
C VAL A 173 -4.45 -20.39 10.00
N THR A 174 -4.26 -20.54 11.30
CA THR A 174 -4.89 -21.60 12.12
C THR A 174 -6.02 -21.01 12.95
N ARG A 175 -7.17 -21.69 12.97
CA ARG A 175 -8.37 -21.28 13.71
C ARG A 175 -8.81 -22.32 14.73
N ASN A 176 -9.47 -21.88 15.80
CA ASN A 176 -10.13 -22.74 16.77
C ASN A 176 -11.50 -23.25 16.24
N ALA A 177 -12.23 -24.01 17.07
CA ALA A 177 -13.53 -24.58 16.69
C ALA A 177 -14.61 -23.53 16.44
N ASP A 178 -14.53 -22.38 17.10
CA ASP A 178 -15.41 -21.22 16.89
C ASP A 178 -15.02 -20.44 15.62
N GLY A 179 -13.87 -20.76 15.05
CA GLY A 179 -13.36 -20.17 13.82
C GLY A 179 -12.59 -18.87 14.03
N ASN A 180 -12.18 -18.57 15.26
CA ASN A 180 -11.30 -17.45 15.58
C ASN A 180 -9.84 -17.83 15.34
N ILE A 181 -9.02 -16.87 14.93
CA ILE A 181 -7.60 -17.11 14.62
C ILE A 181 -6.83 -17.31 15.93
N VAL A 182 -6.01 -18.38 15.98
CA VAL A 182 -5.15 -18.73 17.13
C VAL A 182 -3.67 -18.71 16.79
N LYS A 183 -3.32 -18.84 15.50
CA LYS A 183 -1.94 -18.79 15.04
C LYS A 183 -1.85 -18.30 13.61
N VAL A 184 -0.88 -17.44 13.31
CA VAL A 184 -0.45 -17.11 11.95
C VAL A 184 1.04 -17.41 11.83
N VAL A 185 1.43 -18.20 10.84
CA VAL A 185 2.84 -18.50 10.56
C VAL A 185 3.19 -17.91 9.20
N ARG A 186 4.22 -17.05 9.14
CA ARG A 186 4.75 -16.52 7.89
C ARG A 186 6.00 -17.28 7.50
N ALA A 187 6.07 -17.69 6.24
CA ALA A 187 7.16 -18.46 5.68
C ALA A 187 7.62 -17.84 4.36
N ILE A 188 8.94 -17.79 4.15
CA ILE A 188 9.56 -17.27 2.93
C ILE A 188 10.19 -18.39 2.13
N LEU A 189 10.24 -18.26 0.81
CA LEU A 189 10.92 -19.23 -0.04
C LEU A 189 12.44 -19.13 0.14
N PHE A 190 13.06 -20.18 0.66
CA PHE A 190 14.51 -20.32 0.79
C PHE A 190 14.92 -21.73 0.34
N ASP A 191 15.88 -21.81 -0.58
CA ASP A 191 16.38 -23.08 -1.14
C ASP A 191 15.28 -24.05 -1.63
N GLY A 192 14.24 -23.49 -2.26
CA GLY A 192 13.12 -24.26 -2.81
C GLY A 192 12.07 -24.73 -1.80
N VAL A 193 12.20 -24.34 -0.52
CA VAL A 193 11.25 -24.66 0.55
C VAL A 193 10.72 -23.37 1.18
N PHE A 194 9.44 -23.34 1.54
CA PHE A 194 8.88 -22.24 2.33
C PHE A 194 9.20 -22.47 3.82
N ASP A 195 10.17 -21.73 4.35
CA ASP A 195 10.65 -21.86 5.72
C ASP A 195 10.03 -20.77 6.61
N PRO A 196 9.40 -21.13 7.75
CA PRO A 196 8.85 -20.15 8.69
C PRO A 196 9.88 -19.13 9.17
N SER A 197 9.56 -17.85 9.04
CA SER A 197 10.37 -16.71 9.49
C SER A 197 9.71 -15.89 10.60
N MET A 198 8.38 -16.02 10.77
CA MET A 198 7.64 -15.37 11.84
C MET A 198 6.48 -16.26 12.30
N GLU A 199 6.23 -16.30 13.61
CA GLU A 199 5.02 -16.91 14.19
C GLU A 199 4.31 -15.90 15.07
N MET A 200 3.02 -15.68 14.84
CA MET A 200 2.11 -14.95 15.73
C MET A 200 1.17 -15.94 16.40
N ASN A 201 1.05 -15.87 17.72
CA ASN A 201 0.18 -16.72 18.53
C ASN A 201 -0.83 -15.84 19.27
N LEU A 202 -2.09 -16.29 19.32
CA LEU A 202 -3.19 -15.60 19.98
C LEU A 202 -3.80 -16.51 21.04
N GLU A 203 -3.74 -16.08 22.29
CA GLU A 203 -4.29 -16.79 23.43
C GLU A 203 -5.61 -16.14 23.87
N TYR A 204 -6.63 -16.96 24.10
CA TYR A 204 -7.97 -16.50 24.45
C TYR A 204 -8.22 -16.56 25.95
N GLY A 205 -8.85 -15.50 26.48
CA GLY A 205 -9.31 -15.43 27.86
C GLY A 205 -10.59 -16.23 28.12
N ALA A 206 -11.02 -16.25 29.37
CA ALA A 206 -12.24 -16.94 29.80
C ALA A 206 -13.53 -16.32 29.21
N ASP A 207 -13.47 -15.08 28.73
CA ASP A 207 -14.55 -14.37 28.05
C ASP A 207 -14.67 -14.70 26.56
N GLY A 208 -13.80 -15.57 26.04
CA GLY A 208 -13.78 -15.96 24.63
C GLY A 208 -13.17 -14.93 23.69
N LYS A 209 -12.50 -13.89 24.21
CA LYS A 209 -11.74 -12.90 23.43
C LYS A 209 -10.25 -13.15 23.56
N ILE A 210 -9.47 -12.62 22.62
CA ILE A 210 -8.00 -12.68 22.67
C ILE A 210 -7.54 -11.87 23.89
N ASN A 211 -6.82 -12.50 24.82
CA ASN A 211 -6.23 -11.81 25.98
C ASN A 211 -4.73 -11.54 25.81
N LYS A 212 -4.08 -12.27 24.89
CA LYS A 212 -2.66 -12.10 24.60
C LYS A 212 -2.35 -12.37 23.14
N ILE A 213 -1.51 -11.52 22.56
CA ILE A 213 -0.90 -11.68 21.25
C ILE A 213 0.61 -11.72 21.48
N SER A 214 1.31 -12.65 20.85
CA SER A 214 2.77 -12.73 20.95
C SER A 214 3.37 -13.21 19.65
N THR A 215 4.50 -12.63 19.27
CA THR A 215 5.24 -13.00 18.08
C THR A 215 6.58 -13.64 18.40
N LYS A 216 7.06 -14.45 17.46
CA LYS A 216 8.44 -14.91 17.38
C LYS A 216 8.96 -14.65 16.00
N VAL A 217 10.21 -14.24 15.90
CA VAL A 217 10.88 -13.95 14.62
C VAL A 217 12.15 -14.80 14.53
N LEU A 218 12.39 -15.37 13.36
CA LEU A 218 13.60 -16.11 13.07
C LEU A 218 14.75 -15.12 12.84
N SER A 219 15.81 -15.24 13.63
CA SER A 219 17.01 -14.42 13.51
C SER A 219 18.25 -15.30 13.32
N TYR A 220 19.33 -14.73 12.79
CA TYR A 220 20.60 -15.44 12.63
C TYR A 220 21.56 -15.06 13.76
N ASP A 221 21.92 -16.04 14.59
CA ASP A 221 22.98 -15.88 15.58
C ASP A 221 24.33 -16.03 14.88
N TYR A 222 25.06 -14.91 14.71
CA TYR A 222 26.37 -14.89 14.07
C TYR A 222 27.47 -15.56 14.91
N ASP A 223 27.32 -15.61 16.24
CA ASP A 223 28.28 -16.26 17.13
C ASP A 223 28.09 -17.78 17.12
N ALA A 224 26.84 -18.25 17.12
CA ALA A 224 26.51 -19.68 17.03
C ALA A 224 26.54 -20.22 15.59
N GLY A 225 26.45 -19.34 14.58
CA GLY A 225 26.39 -19.71 13.16
C GLY A 225 25.10 -20.47 12.80
N SER A 226 23.98 -20.13 13.44
CA SER A 226 22.71 -20.84 13.28
C SER A 226 21.51 -19.92 13.45
N TYR A 227 20.39 -20.29 12.85
CA TYR A 227 19.12 -19.60 13.07
C TYR A 227 18.51 -19.93 14.43
N VAL A 228 17.98 -18.90 15.10
CA VAL A 228 17.33 -18.97 16.40
C VAL A 228 16.01 -18.21 16.37
N TRP A 229 15.00 -18.72 17.07
CA TRP A 229 13.75 -17.99 17.26
C TRP A 229 13.89 -17.06 18.46
N LEU A 230 13.61 -15.77 18.23
CA LEU A 230 13.57 -14.75 19.27
C LEU A 230 12.12 -14.34 19.50
N ASP A 231 11.78 -13.99 20.74
CA ASP A 231 10.50 -13.38 21.05
C ASP A 231 10.48 -11.96 20.44
N GLY A 232 9.38 -11.61 19.78
CA GLY A 232 9.17 -10.29 19.20
C GLY A 232 8.19 -9.46 20.04
N VAL A 233 7.30 -8.74 19.35
CA VAL A 233 6.19 -7.99 19.93
C VAL A 233 5.27 -8.90 20.75
N SER A 234 4.81 -8.39 21.90
CA SER A 234 3.71 -8.98 22.66
C SER A 234 2.75 -7.93 23.22
N TYR A 235 1.47 -8.31 23.26
CA TYR A 235 0.40 -7.59 23.93
C TYR A 235 -0.22 -8.52 24.97
N THR A 236 -0.33 -8.08 26.23
CA THR A 236 -0.99 -8.82 27.31
C THR A 236 -2.09 -7.98 27.95
N ASP A 237 -2.97 -8.64 28.71
CA ASP A 237 -4.09 -8.01 29.43
C ASP A 237 -4.96 -7.15 28.51
N ILE A 238 -5.20 -7.65 27.29
CA ILE A 238 -5.88 -6.91 26.23
C ILE A 238 -7.35 -6.70 26.60
N VAL A 239 -7.75 -5.44 26.62
CA VAL A 239 -9.15 -5.02 26.68
C VAL A 239 -9.53 -4.50 25.30
N TRP A 240 -10.58 -5.06 24.70
CA TRP A 240 -11.05 -4.68 23.37
C TRP A 240 -12.14 -3.62 23.44
N ASP A 241 -12.04 -2.59 22.58
CA ASP A 241 -13.18 -1.76 22.19
C ASP A 241 -14.14 -2.59 21.31
N CYS A 242 -13.58 -3.24 20.28
CA CYS A 242 -14.29 -4.23 19.46
C CYS A 242 -13.34 -5.31 18.95
N THR A 243 -13.85 -6.52 18.73
CA THR A 243 -13.09 -7.61 18.09
C THR A 243 -14.04 -8.60 17.41
N ASP A 244 -13.63 -9.09 16.24
CA ASP A 244 -14.26 -10.20 15.52
C ASP A 244 -13.43 -11.51 15.59
N GLY A 245 -12.33 -11.51 16.34
CA GLY A 245 -11.43 -12.65 16.50
C GLY A 245 -10.62 -13.01 15.25
N GLN A 246 -10.60 -12.16 14.22
CA GLN A 246 -9.85 -12.37 12.98
C GLN A 246 -8.59 -11.49 12.88
N VAL A 247 -7.78 -11.47 13.94
CA VAL A 247 -6.51 -10.74 13.98
C VAL A 247 -5.42 -11.51 13.21
N VAL A 248 -4.90 -10.91 12.14
CA VAL A 248 -3.90 -11.50 11.20
C VAL A 248 -2.52 -10.84 11.27
N ASP A 249 -2.43 -9.71 11.96
CA ASP A 249 -1.21 -8.95 12.24
C ASP A 249 -1.30 -8.31 13.63
N CYS A 250 -0.19 -7.80 14.14
CA CYS A 250 -0.08 -7.17 15.44
C CYS A 250 0.67 -5.83 15.42
N GLU A 251 0.76 -5.19 14.25
CA GLU A 251 1.18 -3.80 14.16
C GLU A 251 0.13 -2.88 14.80
N PHE A 252 0.57 -1.70 15.30
CA PHE A 252 -0.32 -0.78 16.03
C PHE A 252 -1.51 -0.32 15.19
N GLU A 253 -1.30 -0.08 13.90
CA GLU A 253 -2.32 0.35 12.94
C GLU A 253 -3.45 -0.68 12.80
N ASP A 254 -3.11 -1.96 12.83
CA ASP A 254 -4.07 -3.06 12.71
C ASP A 254 -4.85 -3.31 14.00
N LEU A 255 -4.31 -2.87 15.15
CA LEU A 255 -4.98 -2.95 16.45
C LEU A 255 -5.67 -1.64 16.87
N THR A 256 -5.57 -0.59 16.05
CA THR A 256 -6.23 0.71 16.29
C THR A 256 -7.33 1.03 15.28
N SER A 257 -7.51 0.22 14.24
CA SER A 257 -8.49 0.44 13.18
C SER A 257 -9.30 -0.82 12.86
N GLY A 258 -10.34 -0.66 12.02
CA GLY A 258 -11.15 -1.80 11.56
C GLY A 258 -11.97 -2.49 12.66
N ASN A 259 -12.14 -3.80 12.53
CA ASN A 259 -13.01 -4.61 13.40
C ASN A 259 -12.32 -5.08 14.70
N ASN A 260 -11.00 -4.95 14.80
CA ASN A 260 -10.22 -5.40 15.95
C ASN A 260 -9.48 -4.19 16.52
N ARG A 261 -10.06 -3.57 17.55
CA ARG A 261 -9.55 -2.34 18.18
C ARG A 261 -9.36 -2.53 19.67
N ILE A 262 -8.15 -2.30 20.16
CA ILE A 262 -7.84 -2.40 21.58
C ILE A 262 -8.21 -1.08 22.28
N ALA A 263 -8.82 -1.19 23.46
CA ALA A 263 -9.03 -0.06 24.37
C ALA A 263 -7.84 0.09 25.33
N SER A 264 -7.22 -1.02 25.74
CA SER A 264 -5.98 -1.02 26.51
C SER A 264 -5.25 -2.35 26.38
N ALA A 265 -3.94 -2.35 26.61
CA ALA A 265 -3.11 -3.55 26.73
C ALA A 265 -1.78 -3.17 27.38
N HIS A 266 -1.04 -4.16 27.87
CA HIS A 266 0.38 -4.00 28.18
C HIS A 266 1.20 -4.44 26.96
N TYR A 267 2.12 -3.62 26.49
CA TYR A 267 2.89 -3.83 25.26
C TYR A 267 4.38 -3.91 25.54
N VAL A 268 4.98 -4.97 25.00
CA VAL A 268 6.41 -5.21 25.07
C VAL A 268 6.95 -5.45 23.67
N ASN A 269 8.02 -4.73 23.33
CA ASN A 269 8.80 -4.97 22.11
C ASN A 269 10.28 -4.84 22.44
N ASN A 270 11.01 -5.94 22.25
CA ASN A 270 12.44 -6.05 22.57
C ASN A 270 13.31 -6.12 21.30
N GLU A 271 12.82 -5.63 20.16
CA GLU A 271 13.64 -5.54 18.96
C GLU A 271 14.80 -4.55 19.16
N SER A 272 15.98 -4.98 18.73
CA SER A 272 17.26 -4.29 18.94
C SER A 272 17.20 -2.81 18.57
N GLY A 273 17.15 -1.94 19.59
CA GLY A 273 17.26 -0.49 19.45
C GLY A 273 15.95 0.30 19.50
N ALA A 274 14.82 -0.32 19.84
CA ALA A 274 13.58 0.35 20.19
C ALA A 274 12.84 -0.47 21.25
N GLU A 275 13.34 -0.42 22.49
CA GLU A 275 12.76 -1.15 23.63
C GLU A 275 11.48 -0.47 24.08
N TYR A 276 10.39 -1.25 24.14
CA TYR A 276 9.13 -0.84 24.72
C TYR A 276 8.73 -1.82 25.81
N ASP A 277 8.27 -1.27 26.93
CA ASP A 277 7.62 -1.97 28.04
C ASP A 277 6.68 -0.93 28.66
N ALA A 278 5.45 -0.88 28.14
CA ALA A 278 4.54 0.22 28.40
C ALA A 278 3.07 -0.23 28.42
N ASP A 279 2.28 0.47 29.24
CA ASP A 279 0.83 0.33 29.23
C ASP A 279 0.23 1.24 28.16
N ILE A 280 -0.65 0.67 27.34
CA ILE A 280 -1.37 1.38 26.29
C ILE A 280 -2.80 1.65 26.75
N THR A 281 -3.28 2.88 26.56
CA THR A 281 -4.70 3.24 26.64
C THR A 281 -5.15 3.97 25.40
N ILE A 282 -6.30 3.60 24.84
CA ILE A 282 -6.84 4.18 23.60
C ILE A 282 -8.27 4.64 23.80
N THR A 283 -8.56 5.84 23.30
CA THR A 283 -9.91 6.41 23.24
C THR A 283 -10.28 6.70 21.79
N TYR A 284 -11.50 6.32 21.42
CA TYR A 284 -11.99 6.44 20.04
C TYR A 284 -13.07 7.51 19.91
N SER A 285 -13.03 8.25 18.81
CA SER A 285 -14.07 9.18 18.37
C SER A 285 -14.38 8.93 16.89
N GLY A 286 -15.16 7.87 16.63
CA GLY A 286 -15.41 7.40 15.26
C GLY A 286 -14.23 6.61 14.73
N GLN A 287 -13.64 7.09 13.62
CA GLN A 287 -12.39 6.55 13.04
C GLN A 287 -11.15 7.20 13.66
N SER A 288 -11.28 8.40 14.23
CA SER A 288 -10.21 9.11 14.95
C SER A 288 -9.96 8.47 16.31
N TYR A 289 -8.73 8.55 16.80
CA TYR A 289 -8.35 8.03 18.12
C TYR A 289 -7.23 8.82 18.78
N LYS A 290 -7.14 8.68 20.10
CA LYS A 290 -6.00 9.09 20.92
C LYS A 290 -5.49 7.88 21.68
N MET A 291 -4.22 7.56 21.47
CA MET A 291 -3.47 6.51 22.15
C MET A 291 -2.44 7.14 23.07
N VAL A 292 -2.28 6.57 24.26
CA VAL A 292 -1.24 6.93 25.22
C VAL A 292 -0.46 5.67 25.58
N LEU A 293 0.86 5.71 25.47
CA LEU A 293 1.77 4.71 25.99
C LEU A 293 2.49 5.31 27.21
N ASP A 294 2.44 4.63 28.34
CA ASP A 294 3.11 5.04 29.58
C ASP A 294 4.06 3.94 30.04
N GLY A 295 5.36 4.23 30.13
CA GLY A 295 6.37 3.27 30.61
C GLY A 295 7.76 3.49 30.02
N ILE A 296 8.38 2.41 29.56
CA ILE A 296 9.59 2.45 28.74
C ILE A 296 9.15 2.58 27.27
N VAL A 297 9.56 3.67 26.63
CA VAL A 297 9.24 3.97 25.23
C VAL A 297 10.55 4.28 24.51
N GLN A 298 10.88 3.51 23.48
CA GLN A 298 12.14 3.61 22.73
C GLN A 298 13.40 3.56 23.63
N GLY A 299 13.34 2.81 24.73
CA GLY A 299 14.42 2.67 25.71
C GLY A 299 14.53 3.80 26.74
N TYR A 300 13.63 4.79 26.73
CA TYR A 300 13.58 5.85 27.73
C TYR A 300 12.55 5.52 28.81
N GLU A 301 13.00 5.40 30.06
CA GLU A 301 12.14 5.19 31.23
C GLU A 301 11.26 6.41 31.52
N ASN A 302 10.13 6.19 32.19
CA ASN A 302 9.20 7.26 32.59
C ASN A 302 8.78 8.16 31.42
N THR A 303 8.54 7.55 30.26
CA THR A 303 8.15 8.24 29.06
C THR A 303 6.67 8.03 28.80
N THR A 304 5.98 9.13 28.49
CA THR A 304 4.62 9.14 27.96
C THR A 304 4.70 9.45 26.47
N GLN A 305 4.19 8.56 25.62
CA GLN A 305 3.96 8.83 24.20
C GLN A 305 2.47 9.00 23.97
N THR A 306 2.06 10.13 23.40
CA THR A 306 0.68 10.39 22.99
C THR A 306 0.59 10.47 21.47
N VAL A 307 -0.16 9.54 20.87
CA VAL A 307 -0.47 9.52 19.44
C VAL A 307 -1.93 9.89 19.22
N GLU A 308 -2.20 10.97 18.50
CA GLU A 308 -3.54 11.39 18.10
C GLU A 308 -3.67 11.30 16.58
N VAL A 309 -4.69 10.57 16.10
CA VAL A 309 -5.07 10.54 14.69
C VAL A 309 -6.46 11.12 14.56
N ALA A 310 -6.56 12.23 13.83
CA ALA A 310 -7.80 12.96 13.59
C ALA A 310 -8.13 13.00 12.10
N TYR A 311 -9.11 12.20 11.66
CA TYR A 311 -9.65 12.31 10.31
C TYR A 311 -10.46 13.61 10.16
N THR A 312 -10.18 14.38 9.11
CA THR A 312 -10.68 15.74 8.93
C THR A 312 -11.80 15.85 7.90
N ASP A 313 -11.95 14.87 7.00
CA ASP A 313 -12.99 14.84 5.98
C ASP A 313 -13.38 13.42 5.53
N ALA A 314 -14.24 13.33 4.51
CA ALA A 314 -14.71 12.07 3.92
C ALA A 314 -13.77 11.48 2.86
N ASN A 315 -12.74 12.23 2.43
CA ASN A 315 -11.74 11.78 1.47
C ASN A 315 -10.63 10.97 2.15
N GLY A 316 -10.63 10.93 3.48
CA GLY A 316 -9.63 10.23 4.28
C GLY A 316 -8.47 11.12 4.69
N SER A 317 -8.60 12.45 4.56
CA SER A 317 -7.62 13.40 5.07
C SER A 317 -7.51 13.27 6.59
N TYR A 318 -6.30 13.45 7.14
CA TYR A 318 -6.07 13.33 8.57
C TYR A 318 -4.88 14.16 9.05
N THR A 319 -4.87 14.42 10.36
CA THR A 319 -3.69 14.88 11.09
C THR A 319 -3.26 13.79 12.05
N LEU A 320 -1.97 13.45 12.05
CA LEU A 320 -1.33 12.63 13.06
C LEU A 320 -0.46 13.53 13.93
N THR A 321 -0.64 13.47 15.24
CA THR A 321 0.21 14.16 16.21
C THR A 321 0.82 13.13 17.14
N ASP A 322 2.15 13.11 17.23
CA ASP A 322 2.92 12.21 18.09
C ASP A 322 3.75 13.04 19.07
N ILE A 323 3.49 12.90 20.36
CA ILE A 323 4.12 13.68 21.42
C ILE A 323 4.85 12.72 22.34
N PHE A 324 6.13 12.97 22.56
CA PHE A 324 6.94 12.28 23.55
C PHE A 324 7.23 13.23 24.70
N GLU A 325 6.96 12.78 25.93
CA GLU A 325 7.33 13.48 27.16
C GLU A 325 8.13 12.51 28.03
N THR A 326 9.37 12.87 28.40
CA THR A 326 10.21 12.04 29.27
C THR A 326 10.83 12.86 30.38
N VAL A 327 11.03 12.22 31.54
CA VAL A 327 11.62 12.85 32.72
C VAL A 327 12.97 12.19 33.06
N GLU A 328 14.03 12.98 33.03
CA GLU A 328 15.37 12.53 33.41
C GLU A 328 15.93 13.37 34.55
N GLY A 329 15.88 12.81 35.76
CA GLY A 329 16.27 13.55 36.96
C GLY A 329 15.26 14.64 37.29
N GLU A 330 15.67 15.91 37.15
CA GLU A 330 14.79 17.08 37.38
C GLU A 330 14.32 17.73 36.06
N ASP A 331 14.87 17.30 34.92
CA ASP A 331 14.58 17.89 33.62
C ASP A 331 13.44 17.13 32.92
N VAL A 332 12.55 17.88 32.27
CA VAL A 332 11.46 17.35 31.44
C VAL A 332 11.78 17.67 29.99
N TYR A 333 11.76 16.66 29.13
CA TYR A 333 11.96 16.81 27.70
C TYR A 333 10.65 16.53 26.97
N SER A 334 10.33 17.36 25.97
CA SER A 334 9.19 17.16 25.11
C SER A 334 9.57 17.33 23.65
N GLU A 335 9.12 16.40 22.81
CA GLU A 335 9.18 16.47 21.34
C GLU A 335 7.78 16.21 20.78
N LYS A 336 7.37 17.00 19.80
CA LYS A 336 6.09 16.90 19.11
C LYS A 336 6.33 16.83 17.60
N TYR A 337 5.73 15.83 16.99
CA TYR A 337 5.67 15.64 15.55
C TYR A 337 4.23 15.81 15.10
N THR A 338 4.01 16.53 13.99
CA THR A 338 2.68 16.66 13.39
C THR A 338 2.77 16.39 11.90
N ASP A 339 2.09 15.33 11.45
CA ASP A 339 1.95 14.99 10.04
C ASP A 339 0.55 15.38 9.58
N VAL A 340 0.44 16.13 8.50
CA VAL A 340 -0.82 16.56 7.90
C VAL A 340 -0.94 15.97 6.51
N TYR A 341 -2.07 15.28 6.26
CA TYR A 341 -2.40 14.69 4.98
C TYR A 341 -3.77 15.14 4.52
N GLU A 342 -3.83 15.75 3.34
CA GLU A 342 -5.08 16.14 2.69
C GLU A 342 -5.22 15.46 1.33
N PHE A 343 -6.42 14.97 1.05
CA PHE A 343 -6.75 14.28 -0.20
C PHE A 343 -7.98 14.91 -0.87
N ASP A 344 -7.96 14.89 -2.20
CA ASP A 344 -9.13 15.22 -3.00
C ASP A 344 -10.15 14.05 -3.05
N PRO A 345 -11.34 14.25 -3.63
CA PRO A 345 -12.36 13.19 -3.76
C PRO A 345 -11.96 12.00 -4.66
N PHE A 346 -10.88 12.12 -5.44
CA PHE A 346 -10.32 11.07 -6.28
C PHE A 346 -9.16 10.32 -5.60
N GLY A 347 -8.70 10.80 -4.44
CA GLY A 347 -7.62 10.23 -3.63
C GLY A 347 -6.24 10.80 -3.92
N TYR A 348 -6.12 11.88 -4.70
CA TYR A 348 -4.85 12.57 -4.93
C TYR A 348 -4.48 13.42 -3.72
N THR A 349 -3.23 13.34 -3.29
CA THR A 349 -2.68 14.16 -2.20
C THR A 349 -2.67 15.63 -2.63
N THR A 350 -3.36 16.49 -1.89
CA THR A 350 -3.33 17.95 -2.05
C THR A 350 -2.37 18.62 -1.07
N LEU A 351 -2.10 17.98 0.07
CA LEU A 351 -1.10 18.42 1.04
C LEU A 351 -0.49 17.20 1.75
N GLU A 352 0.83 17.18 1.86
CA GLU A 352 1.61 16.39 2.81
C GLU A 352 2.54 17.38 3.52
N GLU A 353 2.44 17.49 4.84
CA GLU A 353 3.26 18.43 5.61
C GLU A 353 3.73 17.79 6.91
N PHE A 354 5.02 17.96 7.21
CA PHE A 354 5.70 17.44 8.39
C PHE A 354 6.17 18.59 9.24
N ARG A 355 5.78 18.57 10.52
CA ARG A 355 6.19 19.59 11.48
C ARG A 355 6.87 18.97 12.68
N TYR A 356 7.86 19.67 13.19
CA TYR A 356 8.62 19.28 14.36
C TYR A 356 8.67 20.42 15.37
N GLN A 357 8.54 20.07 16.65
CA GLN A 357 8.74 20.99 17.75
C GLN A 357 9.46 20.25 18.88
N ALA A 358 10.58 20.82 19.34
CA ALA A 358 11.23 20.38 20.58
C ALA A 358 10.99 21.39 21.71
N ASP A 359 11.31 21.00 22.94
CA ASP A 359 11.09 21.81 24.13
C ASP A 359 11.65 23.24 24.02
N GLY A 360 10.81 24.22 24.36
CA GLY A 360 11.14 25.64 24.32
C GLY A 360 11.41 26.23 22.92
N MET A 361 11.25 25.45 21.83
CA MET A 361 11.45 25.90 20.45
C MET A 361 10.13 26.17 19.73
N GLU A 362 10.18 27.03 18.72
CA GLU A 362 9.05 27.22 17.79
C GLU A 362 8.90 25.97 16.91
N GLU A 363 7.66 25.65 16.52
CA GLU A 363 7.37 24.55 15.59
C GLU A 363 7.88 24.93 14.19
N THR A 364 8.64 24.03 13.56
CA THR A 364 9.21 24.17 12.22
C THR A 364 8.52 23.24 11.24
N VAL A 365 8.44 23.64 9.98
CA VAL A 365 8.00 22.77 8.88
C VAL A 365 9.24 22.10 8.30
N GLU A 366 9.39 20.80 8.53
CA GLU A 366 10.56 20.01 8.10
C GLU A 366 10.41 19.49 6.66
N GLY A 367 9.19 19.45 6.15
CA GLY A 367 8.92 19.08 4.78
C GLY A 367 7.48 19.35 4.38
N ARG A 368 7.28 19.73 3.13
CA ARG A 368 5.95 20.02 2.57
C ARG A 368 5.89 19.65 1.09
N THR A 369 4.82 18.95 0.71
CA THR A 369 4.44 18.70 -0.68
C THR A 369 3.02 19.19 -0.89
N GLU A 370 2.79 19.96 -1.94
CA GLU A 370 1.46 20.44 -2.32
C GLU A 370 1.05 19.85 -3.66
N GLY A 371 -0.21 19.42 -3.76
CA GLY A 371 -0.81 18.91 -4.97
C GLY A 371 -1.93 19.81 -5.46
N THR A 372 -1.88 20.18 -6.75
CA THR A 372 -2.92 20.99 -7.40
C THR A 372 -3.56 20.21 -8.55
N LEU A 373 -4.89 20.18 -8.58
CA LEU A 373 -5.65 19.54 -9.65
C LEU A 373 -6.46 20.55 -10.45
N THR A 374 -6.63 20.24 -11.74
CA THR A 374 -7.71 20.82 -12.56
C THR A 374 -8.72 19.74 -12.89
N TYR A 375 -9.97 20.13 -13.13
CA TYR A 375 -11.07 19.20 -13.36
C TYR A 375 -11.84 19.59 -14.62
N ASP A 376 -12.49 18.60 -15.22
CA ASP A 376 -13.46 18.83 -16.27
C ASP A 376 -14.73 19.51 -15.69
N ASP A 377 -15.10 20.66 -16.25
CA ASP A 377 -16.24 21.45 -15.76
C ASP A 377 -17.60 20.75 -15.91
N THR A 378 -17.70 19.77 -16.82
CA THR A 378 -18.97 19.08 -17.13
C THR A 378 -19.17 17.84 -16.28
N TYR A 379 -18.12 17.03 -16.14
CA TYR A 379 -18.18 15.70 -15.53
C TYR A 379 -17.44 15.60 -14.20
N GLY A 380 -16.58 16.58 -13.88
CA GLY A 380 -15.90 16.69 -12.58
C GLY A 380 -14.75 15.70 -12.36
N TYR A 381 -14.26 15.00 -13.40
CA TYR A 381 -13.06 14.16 -13.32
C TYR A 381 -11.78 14.99 -13.47
N PRO A 382 -10.63 14.54 -12.92
CA PRO A 382 -9.38 15.30 -12.97
C PRO A 382 -8.77 15.34 -14.37
N LEU A 383 -8.21 16.47 -14.78
CA LEU A 383 -7.55 16.65 -16.07
C LEU A 383 -6.03 16.75 -15.92
N THR A 384 -5.57 17.43 -14.87
CA THR A 384 -4.15 17.54 -14.56
C THR A 384 -3.93 17.42 -13.07
N TYR A 385 -2.79 16.86 -12.68
CA TYR A 385 -2.29 16.87 -11.30
C TYR A 385 -0.84 17.32 -11.29
N THR A 386 -0.52 18.39 -10.56
CA THR A 386 0.84 18.91 -10.43
C THR A 386 1.23 18.88 -8.95
N THR A 387 2.42 18.38 -8.64
CA THR A 387 3.00 18.47 -7.30
C THR A 387 4.16 19.46 -7.26
N SER A 388 4.31 20.10 -6.11
CA SER A 388 5.49 20.89 -5.75
C SER A 388 5.99 20.44 -4.39
N THR A 389 7.30 20.48 -4.18
CA THR A 389 7.93 20.10 -2.91
C THR A 389 8.75 21.28 -2.37
N GLN A 390 8.79 21.41 -1.05
CA GLN A 390 9.61 22.39 -0.36
C GLN A 390 11.09 22.05 -0.55
N GLU A 391 11.85 23.00 -1.05
CA GLU A 391 13.30 22.93 -1.15
C GLU A 391 13.94 24.07 -0.36
N TYR A 392 15.05 23.75 0.31
CA TYR A 392 15.86 24.71 1.04
C TYR A 392 17.09 25.08 0.21
N ASP A 393 17.23 26.36 -0.10
CA ASP A 393 18.41 26.89 -0.79
C ASP A 393 19.46 27.31 0.26
N GLU A 394 20.54 26.53 0.36
CA GLU A 394 21.66 26.78 1.28
C GLU A 394 22.37 28.12 1.03
N GLU A 395 22.38 28.64 -0.22
CA GLU A 395 23.07 29.88 -0.54
C GLU A 395 22.27 31.10 -0.09
N SER A 396 20.95 31.05 -0.24
CA SER A 396 20.06 32.16 0.13
C SER A 396 19.48 32.04 1.54
N ASP A 397 19.60 30.88 2.19
CA ASP A 397 18.97 30.58 3.50
C ASP A 397 17.46 30.84 3.42
N THR A 398 16.84 30.39 2.33
CA THR A 398 15.40 30.52 2.10
C THR A 398 14.77 29.22 1.64
N GLU A 399 13.52 29.03 2.03
CA GLU A 399 12.69 27.92 1.58
C GLU A 399 11.78 28.38 0.44
N SER A 400 11.58 27.51 -0.55
CA SER A 400 10.64 27.76 -1.63
C SER A 400 9.97 26.47 -2.09
N MET A 401 8.77 26.58 -2.65
CA MET A 401 8.08 25.45 -3.28
C MET A 401 8.52 25.34 -4.73
N VAL A 402 9.14 24.23 -5.09
CA VAL A 402 9.61 23.95 -6.45
C VAL A 402 8.72 22.89 -7.08
N PRO A 403 8.27 23.05 -8.34
CA PRO A 403 7.52 22.01 -9.04
C PRO A 403 8.33 20.71 -9.10
N ASN A 404 7.63 19.58 -8.99
CA ASN A 404 8.26 18.25 -8.93
C ASN A 404 7.71 17.35 -10.05
N MET A 405 6.43 16.97 -9.96
CA MET A 405 5.79 16.10 -10.94
C MET A 405 4.56 16.75 -11.56
N ARG A 406 4.23 16.37 -12.79
CA ARG A 406 2.97 16.72 -13.42
C ARG A 406 2.41 15.52 -14.18
N TYR A 407 1.09 15.35 -14.09
CA TYR A 407 0.34 14.32 -14.78
C TYR A 407 -0.77 14.99 -15.60
N GLU A 408 -0.97 14.52 -16.81
CA GLU A 408 -2.09 14.89 -17.68
C GLU A 408 -2.93 13.67 -17.99
N PHE A 409 -4.23 13.74 -17.70
CA PHE A 409 -5.18 12.63 -17.86
C PHE A 409 -6.11 12.88 -19.04
N SER A 410 -6.32 11.86 -19.88
CA SER A 410 -7.18 11.97 -21.05
C SER A 410 -7.90 10.65 -21.36
N ASP A 411 -8.68 10.67 -22.45
CA ASP A 411 -9.44 9.52 -22.95
C ASP A 411 -10.35 8.88 -21.88
N TYR A 412 -11.11 9.73 -21.19
CA TYR A 412 -12.03 9.30 -20.14
C TYR A 412 -13.17 8.44 -20.69
N ALA A 413 -13.44 7.33 -20.01
CA ALA A 413 -14.59 6.46 -20.23
C ALA A 413 -15.48 6.39 -18.99
N ASP A 414 -16.79 6.50 -19.16
CA ASP A 414 -17.76 6.20 -18.10
C ASP A 414 -18.10 4.71 -18.13
N LEU A 415 -17.54 3.98 -17.16
CA LEU A 415 -17.66 2.53 -17.07
C LEU A 415 -19.06 2.05 -16.66
N LEU A 416 -19.95 2.96 -16.23
CA LEU A 416 -21.33 2.64 -15.87
C LEU A 416 -22.35 3.10 -16.92
N SER A 417 -21.95 3.97 -17.86
CA SER A 417 -22.76 4.37 -19.02
C SER A 417 -22.97 3.20 -20.00
N GLY A 418 -23.94 2.34 -19.69
CA GLY A 418 -24.22 1.15 -20.50
C GLY A 418 -24.83 0.00 -19.69
N ILE A 419 -24.82 0.08 -18.36
CA ILE A 419 -25.63 -0.79 -17.51
C ILE A 419 -27.05 -0.19 -17.42
N GLU A 420 -27.70 0.00 -18.57
CA GLU A 420 -29.16 0.14 -18.57
C GLU A 420 -29.72 -1.22 -18.15
N GLY A 421 -30.24 -1.29 -16.93
CA GLY A 421 -30.94 -2.41 -16.31
C GLY A 421 -30.77 -3.73 -17.04
N ILE A 422 -29.83 -4.56 -16.59
CA ILE A 422 -29.71 -5.96 -17.02
C ILE A 422 -31.07 -6.62 -16.78
N ALA A 423 -31.91 -6.67 -17.82
CA ALA A 423 -32.97 -7.63 -17.89
C ALA A 423 -32.28 -8.98 -17.72
N THR A 424 -32.71 -9.72 -16.70
CA THR A 424 -32.21 -11.04 -16.34
C THR A 424 -32.49 -12.03 -17.48
N ASP A 425 -31.74 -11.96 -18.57
CA ASP A 425 -31.73 -13.00 -19.57
C ASP A 425 -30.87 -14.15 -19.05
N THR A 426 -31.55 -15.05 -18.35
CA THR A 426 -31.01 -16.22 -17.65
C THR A 426 -30.71 -17.38 -18.60
N ASN A 427 -30.64 -17.13 -19.92
CA ASN A 427 -30.40 -18.19 -20.89
C ASN A 427 -28.92 -18.60 -20.97
N ALA A 428 -28.59 -19.65 -20.23
CA ALA A 428 -27.35 -20.41 -20.36
C ALA A 428 -27.16 -21.07 -21.76
N ASP A 429 -28.17 -20.98 -22.63
CA ASP A 429 -28.19 -21.51 -24.00
C ASP A 429 -27.90 -20.44 -25.07
N SER A 430 -27.44 -19.25 -24.70
CA SER A 430 -27.03 -18.25 -25.69
C SER A 430 -25.85 -18.75 -26.53
N GLN A 431 -25.78 -18.34 -27.80
CA GLN A 431 -24.62 -18.67 -28.63
C GLN A 431 -23.33 -18.12 -27.99
N PRO A 432 -22.23 -18.89 -28.00
CA PRO A 432 -20.96 -18.45 -27.46
C PRO A 432 -20.38 -17.30 -28.29
N GLU A 433 -20.01 -16.22 -27.61
CA GLU A 433 -19.24 -15.13 -28.17
C GLU A 433 -17.78 -15.30 -27.75
N TYR A 434 -16.86 -15.16 -28.70
CA TYR A 434 -15.43 -15.32 -28.46
C TYR A 434 -14.76 -13.96 -28.51
N TYR A 435 -13.82 -13.73 -27.60
CA TYR A 435 -13.01 -12.54 -27.57
C TYR A 435 -11.54 -12.94 -27.44
N ASN A 436 -10.66 -12.22 -28.12
CA ASN A 436 -9.23 -12.34 -27.84
C ASN A 436 -8.92 -11.75 -26.45
N LEU A 437 -7.68 -11.88 -26.00
CA LEU A 437 -7.27 -11.38 -24.68
C LEU A 437 -7.32 -9.85 -24.58
N GLN A 438 -7.41 -9.17 -25.71
CA GLN A 438 -7.62 -7.72 -25.84
C GLN A 438 -9.12 -7.33 -25.83
N GLY A 439 -10.04 -8.27 -25.60
CA GLY A 439 -11.48 -7.99 -25.54
C GLY A 439 -12.13 -7.71 -26.90
N ILE A 440 -11.44 -7.97 -28.01
CA ILE A 440 -11.97 -7.82 -29.37
C ILE A 440 -12.78 -9.07 -29.70
N LYS A 441 -14.05 -8.86 -30.11
CA LYS A 441 -14.94 -9.95 -30.54
C LYS A 441 -14.38 -10.64 -31.78
N MET A 442 -14.21 -11.95 -31.68
CA MET A 442 -13.71 -12.84 -32.72
C MET A 442 -14.88 -13.66 -33.30
N ALA A 443 -14.87 -13.85 -34.62
CA ALA A 443 -15.83 -14.75 -35.26
C ALA A 443 -15.47 -16.20 -34.91
N ALA A 444 -16.48 -17.01 -34.55
CA ALA A 444 -16.27 -18.38 -34.09
C ALA A 444 -15.61 -19.31 -35.14
N ASP A 445 -15.76 -18.99 -36.42
CA ASP A 445 -15.16 -19.68 -37.56
C ASP A 445 -13.75 -19.17 -37.94
N ALA A 446 -13.29 -18.08 -37.32
CA ALA A 446 -11.98 -17.46 -37.55
C ALA A 446 -11.01 -17.65 -36.36
N LEU A 447 -11.33 -18.52 -35.41
CA LEU A 447 -10.49 -18.79 -34.25
C LEU A 447 -9.25 -19.61 -34.67
N THR A 448 -8.07 -19.10 -34.33
CA THR A 448 -6.81 -19.83 -34.42
C THR A 448 -6.55 -20.60 -33.12
N PRO A 449 -5.67 -21.63 -33.10
CA PRO A 449 -5.28 -22.25 -31.83
C PRO A 449 -4.73 -21.20 -30.86
N GLY A 450 -5.28 -21.15 -29.64
CA GLY A 450 -5.00 -20.07 -28.70
C GLY A 450 -5.98 -19.98 -27.53
N LEU A 451 -5.74 -19.03 -26.63
CA LEU A 451 -6.57 -18.76 -25.47
C LEU A 451 -7.58 -17.65 -25.78
N TYR A 452 -8.86 -17.90 -25.51
CA TYR A 452 -9.95 -16.94 -25.76
C TYR A 452 -10.82 -16.78 -24.53
N ILE A 453 -11.42 -15.60 -24.39
CA ILE A 453 -12.52 -15.34 -23.46
C ILE A 453 -13.81 -15.75 -24.17
N VAL A 454 -14.53 -16.70 -23.61
CA VAL A 454 -15.80 -17.20 -24.13
C VAL A 454 -16.92 -16.72 -23.24
N ARG A 455 -17.85 -15.96 -23.81
CA ARG A 455 -19.06 -15.49 -23.14
C ARG A 455 -20.27 -16.29 -23.60
N LYS A 456 -21.03 -16.84 -22.64
CA LYS A 456 -22.36 -17.43 -22.84
C LYS A 456 -23.33 -16.78 -21.86
N GLY A 457 -24.18 -15.89 -22.36
CA GLY A 457 -25.04 -15.04 -21.55
C GLY A 457 -24.21 -14.17 -20.61
N ASN A 458 -24.37 -14.38 -19.31
CA ASN A 458 -23.64 -13.68 -18.25
C ASN A 458 -22.42 -14.47 -17.72
N ILE A 459 -22.09 -15.61 -18.32
CA ILE A 459 -20.96 -16.43 -17.90
C ILE A 459 -19.81 -16.20 -18.88
N SER A 460 -18.69 -15.71 -18.36
CA SER A 460 -17.43 -15.61 -19.10
C SER A 460 -16.44 -16.64 -18.57
N ALA A 461 -15.76 -17.37 -19.45
CA ALA A 461 -14.75 -18.35 -19.09
C ALA A 461 -13.59 -18.34 -20.11
N LEU A 462 -12.38 -18.66 -19.66
CA LEU A 462 -11.25 -18.87 -20.55
C LEU A 462 -11.33 -20.26 -21.18
N GLN A 463 -11.22 -20.32 -22.51
CA GLN A 463 -11.21 -21.57 -23.25
C GLN A 463 -10.02 -21.64 -24.19
N ILE A 464 -9.28 -22.74 -24.12
CA ILE A 464 -8.22 -23.04 -25.09
C ILE A 464 -8.87 -23.66 -26.32
N MET A 465 -8.76 -22.96 -27.45
CA MET A 465 -9.12 -23.50 -28.76
C MET A 465 -7.92 -24.28 -29.30
N ARG A 466 -8.14 -25.55 -29.66
CA ARG A 466 -7.11 -26.48 -30.12
C ARG A 466 -7.12 -26.62 -31.63
#